data_AF-A0A932ITE8-F1
#
_entry.id   AF-A0A932ITE8-F1
#
_cell.length_a   1.000
_cell.length_b   1.000
_cell.length_c   1.000
_cell.angle_alpha   90.00
_cell.angle_beta   90.00
_cell.angle_gamma   90.00
#
_symmetry.space_group_name_H-M   'P 1'
#
loop_
_entity.id
_entity.type
_entity.pdbx_description
1 polymer ?
#
loop_
_entity_poly.entity_id
_entity_poly.type
_entity_poly.pdbx_seq_one_letter_code
_entity_poly.pdbx_strand_id
1 'polypeptide(L)'
;MKLHNTCTTDQAAPQFEHEWQRRAFGLALALSEFGHYPWSEFQQNLIETIGAWEAAPEPARGDWQYYDHWVAALESVVDHRQLLTAAVVTDDGDHAVAGDHH
;
A
#
# COMPACT_ATOMS: atom_id res chain seq x y z
N MET A 1 -11.41 -19.42 37.37
CA MET A 1 -11.83 -18.96 36.03
C MET A 1 -10.67 -18.20 35.39
N LYS A 2 -10.01 -18.77 34.38
CA LYS A 2 -8.92 -18.11 33.66
C LYS A 2 -9.54 -17.30 32.52
N LEU A 3 -9.45 -15.99 32.60
CA LEU A 3 -9.82 -15.07 31.53
C LEU A 3 -8.78 -15.28 30.41
N HIS A 4 -9.22 -15.77 29.25
CA HIS A 4 -8.37 -15.80 28.06
C HIS A 4 -8.33 -14.38 27.49
N ASN A 5 -7.18 -13.73 27.57
CA ASN A 5 -6.92 -12.39 27.05
C ASN A 5 -6.85 -12.35 25.50
N THR A 6 -7.28 -13.39 24.81
CA THR A 6 -7.38 -13.46 23.35
C THR A 6 -8.77 -13.01 22.88
N CYS A 7 -9.27 -11.92 23.46
CA CYS A 7 -10.29 -11.10 22.83
C CYS A 7 -9.57 -9.85 22.31
N THR A 8 -8.83 -10.02 21.21
CA THR A 8 -8.40 -8.88 20.39
C THR A 8 -9.08 -9.07 19.04
N THR A 9 -10.28 -8.54 18.96
CA THR A 9 -11.01 -8.33 17.72
C THR A 9 -10.23 -7.32 16.87
N ASP A 10 -9.21 -7.78 16.14
CA ASP A 10 -8.56 -7.01 15.06
C ASP A 10 -7.61 -7.86 14.18
N GLN A 11 -7.90 -9.14 13.93
CA GLN A 11 -7.01 -9.98 13.10
C GLN A 11 -7.12 -9.72 11.59
N ALA A 12 -7.88 -8.71 11.16
CA ALA A 12 -8.10 -8.39 9.75
C ALA A 12 -7.53 -7.04 9.31
N ALA A 13 -6.99 -6.23 10.24
CA ALA A 13 -6.33 -4.99 9.87
C ALA A 13 -4.95 -5.29 9.25
N PRO A 14 -4.62 -4.71 8.08
CA PRO A 14 -3.27 -4.80 7.54
C PRO A 14 -2.29 -4.21 8.56
N GLN A 15 -1.33 -5.01 9.01
CA GLN A 15 -0.27 -4.53 9.90
C GLN A 15 0.68 -3.68 9.08
N PHE A 16 0.84 -2.42 9.48
CA PHE A 16 1.78 -1.48 8.86
C PHE A 16 2.99 -1.32 9.77
N GLU A 17 4.15 -1.78 9.33
CA GLU A 17 5.44 -1.62 9.99
C GLU A 17 6.01 -0.20 9.84
N HIS A 18 5.67 0.47 8.74
CA HIS A 18 6.12 1.83 8.46
C HIS A 18 4.96 2.74 8.02
N GLU A 19 5.10 4.04 8.27
CA GLU A 19 4.09 5.03 7.86
C GLU A 19 3.84 5.06 6.35
N TRP A 20 4.89 4.85 5.54
CA TRP A 20 4.77 4.83 4.09
C TRP A 20 3.87 3.69 3.60
N GLN A 21 3.83 2.55 4.29
CA GLN A 21 3.00 1.40 3.90
C GLN A 21 1.51 1.74 4.02
N ARG A 22 1.14 2.49 5.07
CA ARG A 22 -0.22 2.99 5.25
C ARG A 22 -0.60 4.01 4.19
N ARG A 23 0.34 4.90 3.82
CA ARG A 23 0.13 5.91 2.77
C ARG A 23 -0.06 5.25 1.41
N ALA A 24 0.76 4.24 1.07
CA ALA A 24 0.62 3.46 -0.15
C ALA A 24 -0.73 2.74 -0.19
N PHE A 25 -1.12 2.07 0.92
CA PHE A 25 -2.44 1.45 1.06
C PHE A 25 -3.59 2.41 0.82
N GLY A 26 -3.57 3.55 1.50
CA GLY A 26 -4.58 4.60 1.35
C GLY A 26 -4.64 5.15 -0.08
N LEU A 27 -3.50 5.30 -0.76
CA LEU A 27 -3.47 5.78 -2.13
C LEU A 27 -4.10 4.79 -3.11
N ALA A 28 -3.78 3.49 -3.01
CA ALA A 28 -4.40 2.52 -3.90
C ALA A 28 -5.90 2.36 -3.63
N LEU A 29 -6.30 2.41 -2.36
CA LEU A 29 -7.71 2.34 -2.01
C LEU A 29 -8.44 3.56 -2.57
N ALA A 30 -7.93 4.77 -2.33
CA ALA A 30 -8.50 6.01 -2.84
C ALA A 30 -8.65 5.98 -4.36
N LEU A 31 -7.59 5.62 -5.11
CA LEU A 31 -7.67 5.53 -6.57
C LEU A 31 -8.75 4.54 -7.04
N SER A 32 -8.93 3.43 -6.34
CA SER A 32 -9.99 2.47 -6.64
C SER A 32 -11.39 3.00 -6.30
N GLU A 33 -11.54 3.71 -5.17
CA GLU A 33 -12.80 4.33 -4.75
C GLU A 33 -13.21 5.49 -5.65
N PHE A 34 -12.24 6.25 -6.16
CA PHE A 34 -12.45 7.29 -7.18
C PHE A 34 -12.75 6.72 -8.58
N GLY A 35 -12.76 5.38 -8.73
CA GLY A 35 -13.16 4.70 -9.97
C GLY A 35 -12.09 4.67 -11.06
N HIS A 36 -10.84 4.99 -10.74
CA HIS A 36 -9.74 4.94 -11.71
C HIS A 36 -9.42 3.51 -12.14
N TYR A 37 -9.59 2.54 -11.25
CA TYR A 37 -9.52 1.11 -11.53
C TYR A 37 -10.36 0.32 -10.51
N PRO A 38 -10.88 -0.86 -10.88
CA PRO A 38 -11.54 -1.74 -9.93
C PRO A 38 -10.51 -2.37 -8.99
N TRP A 39 -10.84 -2.44 -7.70
CA TRP A 39 -9.97 -3.05 -6.68
C TRP A 39 -9.51 -4.49 -7.04
N SER A 40 -10.35 -5.25 -7.73
CA SER A 40 -10.02 -6.60 -8.20
C SER A 40 -8.91 -6.64 -9.26
N GLU A 41 -8.74 -5.59 -10.07
CA GLU A 41 -7.63 -5.48 -11.04
C GLU A 41 -6.31 -5.30 -10.30
N PHE A 42 -6.30 -4.45 -9.27
CA PHE A 42 -5.13 -4.30 -8.40
C PHE A 42 -4.78 -5.61 -7.66
N GLN A 43 -5.77 -6.32 -7.11
CA GLN A 43 -5.53 -7.62 -6.46
C GLN A 43 -4.93 -8.66 -7.43
N GLN A 44 -5.41 -8.71 -8.67
CA GLN A 44 -4.85 -9.61 -9.69
C GLN A 44 -3.40 -9.24 -10.02
N ASN A 45 -3.12 -7.95 -10.25
CA ASN A 45 -1.76 -7.50 -10.55
C ASN A 45 -0.78 -7.78 -9.41
N LEU A 46 -1.24 -7.67 -8.15
CA LEU A 46 -0.45 -8.04 -6.99
C LEU A 46 -0.12 -9.54 -6.97
N ILE A 47 -1.10 -10.40 -7.23
CA ILE A 47 -0.89 -11.85 -7.32
C ILE A 47 0.10 -12.19 -8.44
N GLU A 48 -0.02 -11.54 -9.60
CA GLU A 48 0.90 -11.73 -10.72
C GLU A 48 2.32 -11.25 -10.39
N THR A 49 2.46 -10.10 -9.72
CA THR A 49 3.75 -9.54 -9.30
C THR A 49 4.45 -10.46 -8.30
N ILE A 50 3.71 -10.93 -7.30
CA ILE A 50 4.22 -11.90 -6.32
C ILE A 50 4.55 -13.23 -7.01
N GLY A 51 3.68 -13.72 -7.89
CA GLY A 51 3.91 -14.96 -8.64
C GLY A 51 5.15 -14.88 -9.55
N ALA A 52 5.39 -13.74 -10.18
CA ALA A 52 6.59 -13.50 -10.98
C ALA A 52 7.86 -13.47 -10.12
N TRP A 53 7.80 -12.83 -8.94
CA TRP A 53 8.89 -12.87 -7.97
C TRP A 53 9.12 -14.30 -7.45
N GLU A 54 8.04 -15.03 -7.18
CA GLU A 54 8.05 -16.44 -6.77
C GLU A 54 8.51 -17.40 -7.88
N ALA A 55 8.61 -16.94 -9.12
CA ALA A 55 9.18 -17.69 -10.24
C ALA A 55 10.63 -17.29 -10.54
N ALA A 56 11.12 -16.14 -10.05
CA ALA A 56 12.47 -15.65 -10.31
C ALA A 56 13.55 -16.56 -9.65
N PRO A 57 14.75 -16.71 -10.21
CA PRO A 57 15.81 -17.51 -9.57
C PRO A 57 16.32 -16.85 -8.26
N GLU A 58 16.74 -17.65 -7.27
CA GLU A 58 17.28 -17.19 -5.96
C GLU A 58 18.27 -16.01 -6.00
N PRO A 59 19.23 -15.89 -6.94
CA PRO A 59 20.10 -14.70 -7.01
C PRO A 59 19.36 -13.38 -7.30
N ALA A 60 18.10 -13.44 -7.75
CA ALA A 60 17.23 -12.29 -7.97
C ALA A 60 16.13 -12.14 -6.90
N ARG A 61 15.89 -13.16 -6.07
CA ARG A 61 14.99 -13.07 -4.92
C ARG A 61 15.77 -12.53 -3.73
N GLY A 62 15.65 -11.21 -3.50
CA GLY A 62 16.06 -10.60 -2.24
C GLY A 62 15.19 -11.07 -1.06
N ASP A 63 15.21 -10.33 0.04
CA ASP A 63 14.32 -10.57 1.18
C ASP A 63 12.84 -10.42 0.78
N TRP A 64 11.97 -11.26 1.35
CA TRP A 64 10.53 -11.18 1.10
C TRP A 64 9.96 -9.93 1.77
N GLN A 65 9.58 -8.93 0.96
CA GLN A 65 9.00 -7.69 1.46
C GLN A 65 7.60 -7.50 0.86
N TYR A 66 6.58 -7.93 1.60
CA TYR A 66 5.18 -7.91 1.16
C TYR A 66 4.74 -6.53 0.64
N TYR A 67 5.04 -5.45 1.37
CA TYR A 67 4.66 -4.10 0.96
C TYR A 67 5.49 -3.56 -0.20
N ASP A 68 6.66 -4.12 -0.47
CA ASP A 68 7.49 -3.74 -1.63
C ASP A 68 6.85 -4.26 -2.92
N HIS A 69 6.43 -5.53 -2.92
CA HIS A 69 5.61 -6.11 -3.99
C HIS A 69 4.27 -5.39 -4.16
N TRP A 70 3.69 -4.94 -3.05
CA TRP A 70 2.44 -4.18 -3.05
C TRP A 70 2.60 -2.81 -3.72
N VAL A 71 3.70 -2.09 -3.44
CA VAL A 71 4.03 -0.83 -4.12
C VAL A 71 4.35 -1.06 -5.59
N ALA A 72 5.14 -2.08 -5.93
CA ALA A 72 5.44 -2.42 -7.32
C ALA A 72 4.17 -2.73 -8.14
N ALA A 73 3.21 -3.45 -7.55
CA ALA A 73 1.92 -3.70 -8.16
C ALA A 73 1.10 -2.42 -8.33
N LEU A 74 1.17 -1.49 -7.37
CA LEU A 74 0.51 -0.18 -7.46
C LEU A 74 1.10 0.66 -8.60
N GLU A 75 2.42 0.74 -8.69
CA GLU A 75 3.13 1.45 -9.75
C GLU A 75 2.73 0.92 -11.13
N SER A 76 2.67 -0.40 -11.29
CA SER A 76 2.23 -1.04 -12.53
C SER A 76 0.78 -0.69 -12.91
N VAL A 77 -0.16 -0.69 -11.95
CA VAL A 77 -1.55 -0.26 -12.23
C VAL A 77 -1.61 1.21 -12.61
N VAL A 78 -0.88 2.08 -11.90
CA VAL A 78 -0.87 3.52 -12.14
C VAL A 78 -0.26 3.87 -13.50
N ASP A 79 0.82 3.19 -13.88
CA ASP A 79 1.49 3.33 -15.19
C ASP A 79 0.57 2.84 -16.32
N HIS A 80 0.01 1.64 -16.20
CA HIS A 80 -0.89 1.06 -17.20
C HIS A 80 -2.13 1.92 -17.45
N ARG A 81 -2.64 2.58 -16.41
CA ARG A 81 -3.81 3.47 -16.49
C ARG A 81 -3.44 4.93 -16.81
N GLN A 82 -2.14 5.22 -17.00
CA GLN A 82 -1.58 6.57 -17.19
C GLN A 82 -2.14 7.61 -16.22
N LEU A 83 -2.38 7.21 -14.97
CA LEU A 83 -3.02 8.08 -13.97
C LEU A 83 -2.08 9.20 -13.49
N LEU A 84 -0.78 9.03 -13.74
CA LEU A 84 0.22 10.07 -13.57
C LEU A 84 0.33 10.88 -14.88
N THR A 85 -0.55 11.87 -15.04
CA THR A 85 -0.18 13.05 -15.82
C THR A 85 0.88 13.80 -15.03
N ALA A 86 1.97 14.16 -15.71
CA ALA A 86 3.23 14.71 -15.18
C ALA A 86 3.10 15.48 -13.85
N ALA A 87 3.96 15.08 -12.90
CA ALA A 87 4.31 15.73 -11.64
C ALA A 87 3.31 16.76 -11.12
N VAL A 88 2.48 16.34 -10.15
CA VAL A 88 1.99 17.29 -9.15
C VAL A 88 3.23 17.95 -8.55
N VAL A 89 3.45 19.21 -8.91
CA VAL A 89 4.25 20.14 -8.12
C VAL A 89 3.54 20.18 -6.77
N THR A 90 4.10 19.48 -5.79
CA THR A 90 3.73 19.69 -4.41
C THR A 90 4.21 21.10 -4.07
N ASP A 91 3.27 22.03 -4.02
CA ASP A 91 3.51 23.32 -3.39
C ASP A 91 3.91 23.03 -1.93
N ASP A 92 5.17 23.33 -1.61
CA ASP A 92 5.76 23.25 -0.28
C ASP A 92 5.04 24.27 0.62
N GLY A 93 3.92 23.88 1.24
CA GLY A 93 3.34 24.66 2.32
C GLY A 93 1.87 24.42 2.63
N ASP A 94 1.59 23.61 3.66
CA ASP A 94 0.56 23.97 4.66
C ASP A 94 0.71 23.15 5.97
N HIS A 95 1.40 23.78 6.94
CA HIS A 95 1.00 23.90 8.35
C HIS A 95 0.45 22.67 9.13
N ALA A 96 1.35 21.92 9.78
CA ALA A 96 1.04 21.34 11.10
C ALA A 96 1.39 22.37 12.20
N VAL A 97 0.46 23.29 12.48
CA VAL A 97 0.50 24.12 13.68
C VAL A 97 0.26 23.23 14.90
N ALA A 98 1.32 22.88 15.64
CA ALA A 98 1.16 22.39 17.00
C ALA A 98 0.71 23.58 17.86
N GLY A 99 -0.60 23.65 18.10
CA GLY A 99 -1.22 24.61 19.00
C GLY A 99 -0.69 24.45 20.42
N ASP A 100 -0.29 25.58 20.98
CA ASP A 100 -0.15 25.84 22.40
C ASP A 100 -1.41 25.35 23.15
N HIS A 101 -1.22 24.51 24.16
CA HIS A 101 -2.22 24.26 25.19
C HIS A 101 -1.53 24.30 26.55
N HIS A 102 -1.61 25.49 27.15
CA HIS A 102 -1.53 25.87 28.57
C HIS A 102 -1.19 24.78 29.59
#